data_AF-A0A949YPF0-F1
#
_entry.id   AF-A0A949YPF0-F1
#
_cell.length_a   1.000
_cell.length_b   1.000
_cell.length_c   1.000
_cell.angle_alpha   90.00
_cell.angle_beta   90.00
_cell.angle_gamma   90.00
#
_symmetry.space_group_name_H-M   'P 1'
#
loop_
_entity.id
_entity.type
_entity.pdbx_description
1 polymer ?
#
loop_
_entity_poly.entity_id
_entity_poly.type
_entity_poly.pdbx_seq_one_letter_code
_entity_poly.pdbx_strand_id
1 'polypeptide(L)' 'MTGQFVESGGITIHYLDHSGGEPALVLLPGLSATAPIFEDLIAAGL' A
#
# COMPACT_ATOMS: atom_id res chain seq x y z
N MET A 1 7.82 1.29 7.09
CA MET A 1 7.64 0.69 5.75
C MET A 1 8.19 -0.73 5.78
N THR A 2 7.32 -1.72 5.80
CA THR A 2 7.70 -3.12 5.62
C THR A 2 6.89 -3.67 4.47
N GLY A 3 7.56 -4.17 3.44
CA GLY A 3 6.90 -4.90 2.37
C GLY A 3 6.32 -6.20 2.93
N GLN A 4 5.05 -6.43 2.65
CA GLN A 4 4.31 -7.60 3.11
C GLN A 4 3.71 -8.31 1.90
N PHE A 5 3.44 -9.60 2.07
CA PHE A 5 2.75 -10.41 1.07
C PHE A 5 1.51 -11.04 1.69
N VAL A 6 0.43 -11.10 0.93
CA VAL A 6 -0.79 -11.81 1.32
C VAL A 6 -1.27 -12.70 0.17
N GLU A 7 -1.72 -13.91 0.50
CA GLU A 7 -2.39 -14.80 -0.45
C GLU A 7 -3.88 -14.49 -0.47
N SER A 8 -4.43 -14.22 -1.65
CA SER A 8 -5.87 -14.02 -1.84
C SER A 8 -6.30 -14.54 -3.21
N GLY A 9 -7.31 -15.42 -3.22
CA GLY A 9 -7.82 -16.00 -4.47
C GLY A 9 -6.78 -16.81 -5.27
N GLY A 10 -5.75 -17.34 -4.61
CA GLY A 10 -4.64 -18.05 -5.26
C GLY A 10 -3.61 -17.12 -5.93
N ILE A 11 -3.61 -15.83 -5.57
CA ILE A 11 -2.64 -14.84 -6.04
C ILE A 11 -1.90 -14.28 -4.83
N THR A 12 -0.56 -14.26 -4.93
CA THR A 12 0.29 -13.55 -3.97
C THR A 12 0.29 -12.05 -4.30
N ILE A 13 -0.17 -11.22 -3.37
CA ILE A 13 -0.21 -9.77 -3.50
C ILE A 13 0.85 -9.16 -2.60
N HIS A 14 1.77 -8.37 -3.18
CA HIS A 14 2.70 -7.54 -2.42
C HIS A 14 2.05 -6.20 -2.09
N TYR A 15 2.13 -5.77 -0.83
CA TYR A 15 1.63 -4.49 -0.37
C TYR A 15 2.61 -3.83 0.61
N LEU A 16 2.44 -2.52 0.80
CA LEU A 16 3.17 -1.76 1.79
C LEU A 16 2.21 -1.36 2.90
N ASP A 17 2.60 -1.64 4.14
CA ASP A 17 1.85 -1.22 5.32
C ASP A 17 2.54 -0.03 6.00
N HIS A 18 1.72 0.96 6.32
CA HIS A 18 2.12 2.20 6.96
C HIS A 18 1.25 2.41 8.19
N SER A 19 1.89 2.66 9.33
CA SER A 19 1.18 2.94 10.57
C SER A 19 0.38 4.24 10.43
N GLY A 20 -0.91 4.19 10.76
CA GLY A 20 -1.83 5.34 10.74
C GLY A 20 -2.95 5.17 11.75
N GLY A 21 -3.88 6.12 11.78
CA GLY A 21 -5.09 6.03 12.60
C GLY A 21 -6.23 5.26 11.93
N GLU A 22 -7.36 5.15 12.63
CA GLU A 22 -8.60 4.69 12.01
C GLU A 22 -9.35 5.86 11.33
N PRO A 23 -10.06 5.62 10.22
CA PRO A 23 -10.22 4.33 9.53
C PRO A 23 -9.02 3.97 8.65
N ALA A 24 -8.83 2.67 8.39
CA ALA A 24 -7.81 2.21 7.45
C ALA A 24 -8.08 2.73 6.03
N LEU A 25 -7.04 3.26 5.37
CA LEU A 25 -7.08 3.70 3.99
C LEU A 25 -6.33 2.71 3.09
N VAL A 26 -6.96 2.27 2.00
CA VAL A 26 -6.35 1.38 1.01
C VAL A 26 -6.06 2.16 -0.26
N LEU A 27 -4.78 2.24 -0.65
CA LEU A 27 -4.32 2.92 -1.86
C LEU A 27 -3.98 1.90 -2.94
N LEU A 28 -4.54 2.06 -4.14
CA LEU A 28 -4.32 1.17 -5.27
C LEU A 28 -3.64 1.94 -6.41
N PRO A 29 -2.43 1.53 -6.84
CA PRO A 29 -1.76 2.18 -7.95
C PRO A 29 -2.45 1.87 -9.29
N GLY A 30 -2.30 2.79 -10.25
CA GLY A 30 -2.79 2.62 -11.62
C GLY A 30 -1.88 1.77 -12.51
N LEU A 31 -2.16 1.78 -13.82
CA LEU A 31 -1.38 1.06 -14.82
C LEU A 31 0.11 1.43 -14.76
N SER A 32 0.98 0.42 -14.74
CA SER A 32 2.44 0.55 -14.71
C SER A 32 3.03 1.21 -13.45
N ALA A 33 2.21 1.50 -12.44
CA ALA A 33 2.66 1.98 -11.13
C ALA A 33 2.64 0.85 -10.08
N THR A 34 3.42 1.00 -9.02
CA THR A 34 3.47 0.09 -7.87
C THR A 34 3.27 0.85 -6.57
N ALA A 35 3.08 0.14 -5.46
CA ALA A 35 2.77 0.74 -4.15
C ALA A 35 3.66 1.93 -3.71
N PRO A 36 4.99 1.97 -3.99
CA PRO A 36 5.84 3.11 -3.65
C PRO A 36 5.45 4.46 -4.27
N ILE A 37 4.56 4.49 -5.27
CA ILE A 37 4.10 5.76 -5.89
C ILE A 37 3.43 6.71 -4.88
N PHE A 38 2.95 6.18 -3.76
CA PHE A 38 2.25 6.97 -2.74
C PHE A 38 3.14 7.47 -1.60
N GLU A 39 4.44 7.16 -1.58
CA GLU A 39 5.31 7.48 -0.43
C GLU A 39 5.36 8.99 -0.12
N ASP A 40 5.47 9.84 -1.15
CA ASP A 40 5.50 11.30 -0.96
C ASP A 40 4.15 11.84 -0.43
N LEU A 41 3.05 11.21 -0.81
CA LEU A 41 1.71 11.57 -0.35
C LEU A 41 1.52 11.18 1.12
N ILE A 42 1.96 9.98 1.50
CA ILE A 42 1.95 9.50 2.89
C ILE A 42 2.86 10.39 3.75
N ALA A 43 4.04 10.75 3.26
CA ALA A 43 4.96 11.65 3.95
C ALA A 43 4.39 13.07 4.15
N ALA A 44 3.46 13.50 3.28
CA ALA A 44 2.74 14.77 3.40
C ALA A 44 1.59 14.73 4.43
N GLY A 45 1.31 13.58 5.05
CA GLY A 45 0.32 13.43 6.12
C GLY A 45 -1.07 13.00 5.66
N LEU A 46 -1.14 12.26 4.54
CA LEU A 46 -2.35 11.53 4.17
C LEU A 46 -2.75 10.50 5.24
#